data_AF-A0A238F2D6-F1
#
_entry.id   AF-A0A238F2D6-F1
#
_cell.length_a   1.000
_cell.length_b   1.000
_cell.length_c   1.000
_cell.angle_alpha   90.00
_cell.angle_beta   90.00
_cell.angle_gamma   90.00
#
_symmetry.space_group_name_H-M   'P 1'
#
loop_
_entity.id
_entity.type
_entity.pdbx_description
1 polymer ?
#
loop_
_entity_poly.entity_id
_entity_poly.type
_entity_poly.pdbx_seq_one_letter_code
_entity_poly.pdbx_strand_id
1 'polypeptide(L)'
;MAKSKNHTAHNQTRKAHRNGIKKPKMNKYPSRKGLDPKFRRNARFAAMGTQKAVAAAKAAVASGHINVSFFLLALGFECKRNMAAYSILEQA
;
A
#
# COMPACT_ATOMS: atom_id res chain seq x y z
N MET A 1 -26.07 -64.71 -12.32
CA MET A 1 -25.73 -63.27 -12.35
C MET A 1 -24.27 -63.11 -11.95
N ALA A 2 -23.42 -62.63 -12.85
CA ALA A 2 -21.98 -62.51 -12.58
C ALA A 2 -21.70 -61.22 -11.81
N LYS A 3 -20.98 -61.32 -10.68
CA LYS A 3 -20.65 -60.16 -9.84
C LYS A 3 -19.60 -59.29 -10.54
N SER A 4 -19.83 -57.98 -10.58
CA SER A 4 -18.87 -56.98 -11.05
C SER A 4 -18.10 -56.33 -9.88
N LYS A 5 -17.07 -55.52 -10.18
CA LYS A 5 -16.33 -54.78 -9.16
C LYS A 5 -17.17 -53.64 -8.60
N ASN A 6 -17.23 -53.54 -7.27
CA ASN A 6 -18.09 -52.58 -6.57
C ASN A 6 -17.46 -51.17 -6.41
N HIS A 7 -16.12 -51.03 -6.39
CA HIS A 7 -15.44 -49.73 -6.25
C HIS A 7 -13.99 -49.75 -6.78
N THR A 8 -13.49 -48.61 -7.29
CA THR A 8 -12.08 -48.42 -7.68
C THR A 8 -11.63 -46.94 -7.66
N ALA A 9 -10.44 -46.68 -7.11
CA ALA A 9 -9.77 -45.39 -7.12
C ALA A 9 -8.58 -45.31 -8.12
N HIS A 10 -8.38 -46.34 -8.96
CA HIS A 10 -7.15 -46.56 -9.73
C HIS A 10 -6.73 -45.40 -10.67
N ASN A 11 -7.70 -44.68 -11.24
CA ASN A 11 -7.44 -43.56 -12.16
C ASN A 11 -7.75 -42.18 -11.55
N GLN A 12 -8.07 -42.10 -10.25
CA GLN A 12 -8.49 -40.82 -9.67
C GLN A 12 -7.31 -39.87 -9.53
N THR A 13 -6.19 -40.36 -9.00
CA THR A 13 -4.94 -39.61 -8.83
C THR A 13 -4.41 -39.09 -10.16
N ARG A 14 -4.36 -39.94 -11.20
CA ARG A 14 -3.88 -39.55 -12.53
C ARG A 14 -4.72 -38.43 -13.15
N LYS A 15 -6.05 -38.50 -13.02
CA LYS A 15 -6.95 -37.42 -13.46
C LYS A 15 -6.71 -36.11 -12.69
N ALA A 16 -6.55 -36.19 -11.37
CA ALA A 16 -6.28 -35.03 -10.54
C ALA A 16 -4.94 -34.36 -10.90
N HIS A 17 -3.90 -35.14 -11.17
CA HIS A 17 -2.60 -34.61 -11.61
C HIS A 17 -2.59 -34.08 -13.04
N ARG A 18 -3.41 -34.62 -13.96
CA ARG A 18 -3.56 -34.04 -15.32
C ARG A 18 -4.04 -32.58 -15.28
N ASN A 19 -4.97 -32.26 -14.38
CA ASN A 19 -5.45 -30.88 -14.17
C ASN A 19 -4.53 -30.08 -13.24
N GLY A 20 -3.63 -30.76 -12.53
CA GLY A 20 -2.73 -30.20 -11.52
C GLY A 20 -3.45 -29.91 -10.20
N ILE A 21 -2.99 -30.52 -9.11
CA ILE A 21 -3.46 -30.18 -7.75
C ILE A 21 -2.82 -28.84 -7.34
N LYS A 22 -3.55 -27.74 -7.57
CA LYS A 22 -3.07 -26.39 -7.24
C LYS A 22 -3.35 -26.05 -5.78
N LYS A 23 -2.39 -25.38 -5.14
CA LYS A 23 -2.56 -24.80 -3.80
C LYS A 23 -3.57 -23.64 -3.86
N PRO A 24 -4.36 -23.38 -2.80
CA PRO A 24 -5.20 -22.20 -2.75
C PRO A 24 -4.34 -20.94 -2.84
N LYS A 25 -4.86 -19.91 -3.51
CA LYS A 25 -4.16 -18.64 -3.66
C LYS A 25 -4.10 -17.93 -2.30
N MET A 26 -2.90 -17.52 -1.90
CA MET A 26 -2.71 -16.67 -0.73
C MET A 26 -2.73 -15.20 -1.16
N ASN A 27 -3.60 -14.41 -0.54
CA ASN A 27 -3.69 -12.97 -0.74
C ASN A 27 -3.08 -12.26 0.47
N LYS A 28 -2.43 -11.11 0.26
CA LYS A 28 -1.84 -10.30 1.35
C LYS A 28 -2.87 -9.93 2.43
N TYR A 29 -4.13 -9.72 2.04
CA TYR A 29 -5.23 -9.40 2.94
C TYR A 29 -6.38 -10.40 2.73
N PRO A 30 -6.63 -11.32 3.69
CA PRO A 30 -7.73 -12.27 3.61
C PRO A 30 -9.08 -11.62 3.99
N SER A 31 -10.17 -12.34 3.75
CA SER A 31 -11.50 -11.89 4.18
C SER A 31 -11.63 -11.88 5.70
N ARG A 32 -12.36 -10.90 6.24
CA ARG A 32 -12.66 -10.74 7.67
C ARG A 32 -14.00 -11.40 8.08
N LYS A 33 -14.42 -12.45 7.36
CA LYS A 33 -15.65 -13.21 7.64
C LYS A 33 -15.40 -14.20 8.77
N GLY A 34 -16.32 -14.29 9.73
CA GLY A 34 -16.18 -15.16 10.92
C GLY A 34 -15.50 -14.52 12.13
N LEU A 35 -15.04 -13.26 12.03
CA LEU A 35 -14.59 -12.50 13.19
C LEU A 35 -15.78 -12.09 14.08
N ASP A 36 -15.53 -11.98 15.39
CA ASP A 36 -16.51 -11.55 16.38
C ASP A 36 -17.24 -10.26 15.94
N PRO A 37 -18.59 -10.26 15.89
CA PRO A 37 -19.36 -9.10 15.51
C PRO A 37 -19.10 -7.86 16.37
N LYS A 38 -18.79 -8.01 17.67
CA LYS A 38 -18.51 -6.87 18.57
C LYS A 38 -17.17 -6.21 18.20
N PHE A 39 -16.12 -7.00 18.04
CA PHE A 39 -14.83 -6.53 17.55
C PHE A 39 -14.93 -5.87 16.18
N ARG A 40 -15.66 -6.48 15.23
CA ARG A 40 -15.80 -5.94 13.87
C ARG A 40 -16.53 -4.59 13.84
N ARG A 41 -17.54 -4.40 14.69
CA ARG A 41 -18.22 -3.11 14.83
C ARG A 41 -17.27 -2.04 15.37
N ASN A 42 -16.56 -2.34 16.45
CA ASN A 42 -15.59 -1.39 17.02
C ASN A 42 -14.48 -1.01 16.03
N ALA A 43 -13.90 -2.00 15.35
CA ALA A 43 -12.83 -1.75 14.37
C ALA A 43 -13.29 -0.86 13.20
N ARG A 44 -14.55 -0.95 12.79
CA ARG A 44 -15.13 -0.05 11.78
C ARG A 44 -15.22 1.39 12.29
N PHE A 45 -15.73 1.59 13.52
CA PHE A 45 -15.81 2.93 14.12
C PHE A 45 -14.43 3.55 14.32
N ALA A 46 -13.46 2.77 14.80
CA ALA A 46 -12.08 3.24 14.95
C ALA A 46 -11.45 3.67 13.61
N ALA A 47 -11.60 2.85 12.56
CA ALA A 47 -11.09 3.18 11.23
C ALA A 47 -11.75 4.44 10.62
N MET A 48 -13.05 4.63 10.83
CA MET A 48 -13.73 5.84 10.38
C MET A 48 -13.26 7.08 11.15
N GLY A 49 -13.02 6.97 12.45
CA GLY A 49 -12.49 8.06 13.27
C GLY A 49 -11.09 8.49 12.83
N THR A 50 -10.19 7.53 12.61
CA THR A 50 -8.82 7.82 12.16
C THR A 50 -8.81 8.42 10.75
N GLN A 51 -9.66 7.96 9.84
CA GLN A 51 -9.77 8.54 8.50
C GLN A 51 -10.14 10.02 8.52
N LYS A 52 -11.07 10.44 9.38
CA LYS A 52 -11.45 11.86 9.53
C LYS A 52 -10.30 12.71 10.05
N ALA A 53 -9.60 12.24 11.08
CA ALA A 53 -8.45 12.94 11.64
C ALA A 53 -7.30 13.04 10.62
N VAL A 54 -7.01 11.96 9.90
CA VAL A 54 -6.01 11.94 8.83
C VAL A 54 -6.41 12.86 7.67
N ALA A 55 -7.70 12.91 7.30
CA ALA A 55 -8.17 13.81 6.26
C ALA A 55 -8.00 15.28 6.66
N ALA A 56 -8.32 15.65 7.91
CA ALA A 56 -8.10 17.00 8.43
C ALA A 56 -6.60 17.35 8.49
N ALA A 57 -5.76 16.43 8.98
CA ALA A 57 -4.32 16.61 9.00
C ALA A 57 -3.73 16.74 7.58
N LYS A 58 -4.20 15.94 6.62
CA LYS A 58 -3.81 16.04 5.21
C LYS A 58 -4.27 17.35 4.58
N ALA A 59 -5.47 17.84 4.91
CA ALA A 59 -5.94 19.15 4.44
C ALA A 59 -5.06 20.29 4.99
N ALA A 60 -4.70 20.23 6.27
CA ALA A 60 -3.79 21.20 6.90
C ALA A 60 -2.37 21.15 6.28
N VAL A 61 -1.84 19.95 6.01
CA VAL A 61 -0.55 19.77 5.32
C VAL A 61 -0.63 20.18 3.85
N ALA A 62 -1.76 20.00 3.17
CA ALA A 62 -1.94 20.48 1.80
C ALA A 62 -1.92 22.01 1.71
N SER A 63 -2.49 22.71 2.70
CA SER A 63 -2.35 24.17 2.84
C SER A 63 -0.98 24.62 3.35
N GLY A 64 -0.28 23.77 4.12
CA GLY A 64 1.03 24.03 4.72
C GLY A 64 2.22 23.54 3.91
N HIS A 65 1.99 22.90 2.75
CA HIS A 65 3.04 22.53 1.81
C HIS A 65 3.53 23.80 1.11
N ILE A 66 4.37 24.56 1.81
CA ILE A 66 5.35 25.44 1.19
C ILE A 66 6.16 24.53 0.28
N ASN A 67 6.02 24.75 -1.03
CA ASN A 67 6.77 24.02 -2.04
C ASN A 67 8.24 24.03 -1.61
N VAL A 68 8.77 22.86 -1.23
CA VAL A 68 10.17 22.71 -0.84
C VAL A 68 11.08 23.20 -1.98
N SER A 69 10.62 23.08 -3.24
CA SER A 69 11.25 23.69 -4.42
C SER A 69 11.31 25.23 -4.38
N PHE A 70 10.34 25.93 -3.80
CA PHE A 70 10.34 27.40 -3.71
C PHE A 70 11.35 27.90 -2.68
N PHE A 71 11.47 27.19 -1.55
CA PHE A 71 12.48 27.47 -0.52
C PHE A 71 13.91 27.16 -1.01
N LEU A 72 14.10 26.05 -1.73
CA LEU A 72 15.38 25.73 -2.37
C LEU A 72 15.73 26.68 -3.53
N LEU A 73 14.75 27.19 -4.30
CA LEU A 73 14.99 28.21 -5.33
C LEU A 73 15.41 29.55 -4.71
N ALA A 74 14.76 29.97 -3.61
CA ALA A 74 15.08 31.22 -2.92
C ALA A 74 16.51 31.20 -2.35
N LEU A 75 16.86 30.14 -1.61
CA LEU A 75 18.23 29.96 -1.09
C LEU A 75 19.28 29.82 -2.21
N GLY A 76 18.90 29.23 -3.35
CA GLY A 76 19.76 29.14 -4.53
C GLY A 76 20.01 30.49 -5.24
N PHE A 77 19.07 31.43 -5.16
CA PHE A 77 19.18 32.76 -5.77
C PHE A 77 20.06 33.70 -4.93
N GLU A 78 19.99 33.61 -3.60
CA GLU A 78 20.85 34.37 -2.68
C GLU A 78 22.34 33.99 -2.83
N CYS A 79 22.65 32.71 -3.07
CA CYS A 79 24.04 32.24 -3.19
C CYS A 79 24.72 32.77 -4.47
N LYS A 80 24.00 32.85 -5.60
CA LYS A 80 24.53 33.35 -6.87
C LYS A 80 24.79 34.87 -6.86
N ARG A 81 23.96 35.64 -6.15
CA ARG A 81 24.18 37.07 -5.93
C ARG A 81 25.42 37.37 -5.07
N ASN A 82 25.68 36.58 -4.03
CA ASN A 82 26.85 36.77 -3.19
C ASN A 82 28.16 36.42 -3.91
N MET A 83 28.19 35.37 -4.74
CA MET A 83 29.37 35.03 -5.54
C MET A 83 29.71 36.08 -6.63
N ALA A 84 28.70 36.73 -7.21
CA ALA A 84 28.90 37.85 -8.13
C ALA A 84 29.42 39.11 -7.44
N ALA A 85 29.01 39.39 -6.20
CA ALA A 85 29.52 40.52 -5.43
C ALA A 85 30.98 40.33 -5.00
N TYR A 86 31.39 39.09 -4.66
CA TYR A 86 32.77 38.77 -4.30
C TYR A 86 33.74 38.84 -5.49
N SER A 87 33.30 38.51 -6.71
CA SER A 87 34.15 38.57 -7.90
C SER A 87 34.37 39.99 -8.45
N ILE A 88 33.45 40.92 -8.19
CA ILE A 88 33.60 42.34 -8.58
C ILE A 88 34.55 43.09 -7.63
N LEU A 89 34.64 42.69 -6.36
CA LEU A 89 35.57 43.27 -5.38
C LEU A 89 37.02 42.78 -5.53
N GLU A 90 37.24 41.64 -6.20
CA GLU A 90 38.58 41.09 -6.46
C GLU A 90 39.23 41.63 -7.75
N GLN A 91 38.47 42.39 -8.55
CA GLN A 91 38.93 43.03 -9.80
C GLN A 91 39.09 44.56 -9.67
N ALA A 92 39.03 45.11 -8.45
CA ALA A 92 39.20 46.54 -8.16
C ALA A 92 40.53 46.84 -7.45
#